data_AF-A0A356X481-F1
#
_entry.id   AF-A0A356X481-F1
#
_cell.length_a   1.000
_cell.length_b   1.000
_cell.length_c   1.000
_cell.angle_alpha   90.00
_cell.angle_beta   90.00
_cell.angle_gamma   90.00
#
_symmetry.space_group_name_H-M   'P 1'
#
loop_
_entity.id
_entity.type
_entity.pdbx_description
1 polymer ?
#
loop_
_entity_poly.entity_id
_entity_poly.type
_entity_poly.pdbx_seq_one_letter_code
_entity_poly.pdbx_strand_id
1 'polypeptide(L)'
;MKNYVLRKIISNLIVENFKVRGYIKPAESFHSLGELQAMANYVLNLQRAGYDARDKNSGLLLNLLYEYMPHIEDDIERYGARFDITNVYNFLEDFANHRVWSFEDQFGQYFPDIGSLRFSYFYSRGDMEPYVLLDENYTKQLYGSTDNVYTVKHYTTEAGLQNIESSIQTGKPFDISCFTAMKKEYFDKKSNILLTIKGNVRAGFRSDVKSFAVDNGRRACNLFRLGYPGEETNICENLDGCEDNATSIWNEYIATPLEIIKVEVLNR
;
A
#
# COMPACT_ATOMS: atom_id res chain seq x y z
N MET A 1 -22.65 7.89 -8.45
CA MET A 1 -23.87 7.53 -7.68
C MET A 1 -24.28 6.06 -7.75
N LYS A 2 -24.34 5.39 -8.92
CA LYS A 2 -24.81 3.97 -9.00
C LYS A 2 -23.87 2.93 -8.35
N ASN A 3 -22.55 3.10 -8.41
CA ASN A 3 -21.59 2.12 -7.85
C ASN A 3 -21.49 2.16 -6.31
N TYR A 4 -21.68 3.31 -5.68
CA TYR A 4 -21.58 3.46 -4.21
C TYR A 4 -22.71 2.73 -3.49
N VAL A 5 -23.95 2.92 -3.96
CA VAL A 5 -25.12 2.23 -3.41
C VAL A 5 -24.97 0.72 -3.57
N LEU A 6 -24.44 0.27 -4.72
CA LEU A 6 -24.18 -1.15 -4.97
C LEU A 6 -23.10 -1.72 -4.03
N ARG A 7 -21.98 -1.01 -3.85
CA ARG A 7 -20.92 -1.41 -2.89
C ARG A 7 -21.46 -1.49 -1.47
N LYS A 8 -22.20 -0.49 -1.00
CA LYS A 8 -22.77 -0.46 0.36
C LYS A 8 -23.79 -1.57 0.59
N ILE A 9 -24.58 -1.90 -0.44
CA ILE A 9 -25.50 -3.05 -0.40
C ILE A 9 -24.71 -4.37 -0.35
N ILE A 10 -23.67 -4.53 -1.17
CA ILE A 10 -22.83 -5.75 -1.18
C ILE A 10 -22.10 -5.92 0.17
N SER A 11 -21.49 -4.86 0.71
CA SER A 11 -20.81 -4.88 2.01
C SER A 11 -21.75 -5.18 3.18
N ASN A 12 -23.03 -4.77 3.11
CA ASN A 12 -24.03 -5.10 4.13
C ASN A 12 -24.63 -6.50 3.96
N LEU A 13 -24.63 -7.06 2.74
CA LEU A 13 -25.07 -8.43 2.46
C LEU A 13 -24.01 -9.45 2.85
N ILE A 14 -22.73 -9.09 2.77
CA ILE A 14 -21.63 -9.87 3.31
C ILE A 14 -21.50 -9.48 4.79
N VAL A 15 -22.22 -10.21 5.66
CA VAL A 15 -21.95 -10.15 7.11
C VAL A 15 -20.56 -10.74 7.32
N GLU A 16 -19.53 -9.91 7.20
CA GLU A 16 -18.16 -10.28 7.55
C GLU A 16 -18.07 -10.41 9.07
N ASN A 17 -18.35 -11.62 9.58
CA ASN A 17 -18.18 -12.00 10.99
C ASN A 17 -16.71 -12.01 11.45
N PHE A 18 -15.79 -11.46 10.65
CA PHE A 18 -14.37 -11.39 10.94
C PHE A 18 -13.92 -9.95 11.02
N LYS A 19 -13.21 -9.61 12.09
CA LYS A 19 -12.52 -8.33 12.22
C LYS A 19 -11.39 -8.27 11.20
N VAL A 20 -11.64 -7.73 10.00
CA VAL A 20 -10.59 -7.41 9.04
C VAL A 20 -9.67 -6.37 9.69
N ARG A 21 -8.46 -6.76 10.06
CA ARG A 21 -7.44 -5.82 10.59
C ARG A 21 -6.96 -4.96 9.42
N GLY A 22 -7.68 -3.89 9.11
CA GLY A 22 -7.43 -3.09 7.90
C GLY A 22 -8.52 -3.33 6.86
N TYR A 23 -9.44 -2.39 6.61
CA TYR A 23 -10.26 -2.51 5.39
C TYR A 23 -9.35 -2.37 4.17
N ILE A 24 -9.68 -3.11 3.11
CA ILE A 24 -8.90 -3.17 1.89
C ILE A 24 -9.08 -1.86 1.13
N LYS A 25 -7.97 -1.24 0.72
CA LYS A 25 -8.01 0.02 -0.03
C LYS A 25 -8.28 -0.24 -1.52
N PRO A 26 -9.06 0.60 -2.20
CA PRO A 26 -9.35 0.37 -3.60
C PRO A 26 -8.16 0.79 -4.48
N ALA A 27 -7.73 -0.11 -5.36
CA ALA A 27 -6.61 0.12 -6.28
C ALA A 27 -6.87 1.30 -7.23
N GLU A 28 -8.14 1.64 -7.45
CA GLU A 28 -8.55 2.82 -8.23
C GLU A 28 -8.19 4.16 -7.56
N SER A 29 -7.79 4.17 -6.28
CA SER A 29 -7.26 5.38 -5.62
C SER A 29 -5.84 5.73 -6.06
N PHE A 30 -5.14 4.82 -6.75
CA PHE A 30 -3.75 5.03 -7.15
C PHE A 30 -3.68 5.65 -8.55
N HIS A 31 -3.05 6.82 -8.64
CA HIS A 31 -2.97 7.62 -9.86
C HIS A 31 -1.50 7.88 -10.21
N SER A 32 -1.21 8.05 -11.50
CA SER A 32 0.11 8.52 -11.93
C SER A 32 0.42 9.89 -11.36
N LEU A 33 1.71 10.24 -11.26
CA LEU A 33 2.11 11.58 -10.83
C LEU A 33 1.50 12.68 -11.72
N GLY A 34 1.39 12.43 -13.03
CA GLY A 34 0.76 13.36 -13.97
C GLY A 34 -0.74 13.57 -13.71
N GLU A 35 -1.49 12.53 -13.38
CA GLU A 35 -2.91 12.64 -13.01
C GLU A 35 -3.08 13.41 -11.70
N LEU A 36 -2.23 13.15 -10.71
CA LEU A 36 -2.22 13.90 -9.45
C LEU A 36 -1.88 15.39 -9.64
N GLN A 37 -0.95 15.71 -10.53
CA GLN A 37 -0.63 17.09 -10.91
C GLN A 37 -1.79 17.74 -11.68
N ALA A 38 -2.50 16.99 -12.52
CA ALA A 38 -3.69 17.50 -13.21
C ALA A 38 -4.82 17.84 -12.22
N MET A 39 -5.06 16.97 -11.24
CA MET A 39 -5.97 17.23 -10.12
C MET A 39 -5.57 18.50 -9.35
N ALA A 40 -4.29 18.62 -8.97
CA ALA A 40 -3.79 19.80 -8.26
C ALA A 40 -3.98 21.09 -9.08
N ASN A 41 -3.66 21.07 -10.37
CA ASN A 41 -3.89 22.20 -11.27
C ASN A 41 -5.38 22.59 -11.36
N TYR A 42 -6.28 21.61 -11.34
CA TYR A 42 -7.72 21.88 -11.29
C TYR A 42 -8.11 22.63 -10.00
N VAL A 43 -7.61 22.19 -8.83
CA VAL A 43 -7.83 22.89 -7.55
C VAL A 43 -7.24 24.31 -7.57
N LEU A 44 -6.01 24.48 -8.08
CA LEU A 44 -5.37 25.80 -8.20
C LEU A 44 -6.19 26.75 -9.11
N ASN A 45 -6.78 26.24 -10.19
CA ASN A 45 -7.64 27.03 -11.06
C ASN A 45 -8.94 27.46 -10.37
N LEU A 46 -9.53 26.59 -9.53
CA LEU A 46 -10.66 26.98 -8.68
C LEU A 46 -10.26 28.08 -7.68
N GLN A 47 -9.11 27.96 -7.02
CA GLN A 47 -8.61 29.00 -6.11
C GLN A 47 -8.40 30.34 -6.83
N ARG A 48 -7.82 30.34 -8.04
CA ARG A 48 -7.67 31.55 -8.88
C ARG A 48 -9.01 32.18 -9.25
N ALA A 49 -10.06 31.38 -9.39
CA ALA A 49 -11.42 31.84 -9.62
C ALA A 49 -12.15 32.28 -8.32
N GLY A 50 -11.48 32.26 -7.17
CA GLY A 50 -11.99 32.73 -5.89
C GLY A 50 -12.65 31.67 -5.01
N TYR A 51 -12.55 30.38 -5.37
CA TYR A 51 -13.07 29.29 -4.54
C TYR A 51 -12.11 28.95 -3.39
N ASP A 52 -12.62 28.73 -2.17
CA ASP A 52 -11.81 28.16 -1.07
C ASP A 52 -11.66 26.65 -1.28
N ALA A 53 -10.43 26.17 -1.43
CA ALA A 53 -10.12 24.74 -1.56
C ALA A 53 -10.49 23.92 -0.30
N ARG A 54 -10.89 24.59 0.79
CA ARG A 54 -11.38 23.98 2.03
C ARG A 54 -12.91 24.08 2.20
N ASP A 55 -13.62 24.57 1.19
CA ASP A 55 -15.08 24.63 1.24
C ASP A 55 -15.71 23.23 1.13
N LYS A 56 -16.11 22.72 2.29
CA LYS A 56 -16.77 21.41 2.45
C LYS A 56 -18.11 21.30 1.72
N ASN A 57 -18.73 22.43 1.37
CA ASN A 57 -20.01 22.46 0.65
C ASN A 57 -19.82 22.54 -0.87
N SER A 58 -18.59 22.65 -1.36
CA SER A 58 -18.31 22.69 -2.79
C SER A 58 -18.51 21.32 -3.43
N GLY A 59 -19.60 21.17 -4.19
CA GLY A 59 -19.87 19.95 -4.96
C GLY A 59 -18.78 19.62 -5.98
N LEU A 60 -18.04 20.63 -6.48
CA LEU A 60 -16.92 20.43 -7.39
C LEU A 60 -15.73 19.75 -6.69
N LEU A 61 -15.36 20.25 -5.51
CA LEU A 61 -14.27 19.66 -4.71
C LEU A 61 -14.65 18.27 -4.20
N LEU A 62 -15.92 18.08 -3.81
CA LEU A 62 -16.42 16.78 -3.38
C LEU A 62 -16.32 15.72 -4.49
N ASN A 63 -16.70 16.08 -5.73
CA ASN A 63 -16.57 15.17 -6.87
C ASN A 63 -15.11 14.79 -7.13
N LEU A 64 -14.20 15.77 -7.06
CA LEU A 64 -12.77 15.55 -7.22
C LEU A 64 -12.23 14.61 -6.12
N LEU A 65 -12.61 14.82 -4.87
CA LEU A 65 -12.24 13.97 -3.75
C LEU A 65 -12.71 12.52 -3.97
N TYR A 66 -13.94 12.30 -4.44
CA TYR A 66 -14.42 10.94 -4.68
C TYR A 66 -13.80 10.26 -5.91
N GLU A 67 -13.36 11.04 -6.89
CA GLU A 67 -12.65 10.53 -8.06
C GLU A 67 -11.24 10.06 -7.68
N TYR A 68 -10.49 10.89 -6.94
CA TYR A 68 -9.09 10.61 -6.64
C TYR A 68 -8.88 9.83 -5.34
N MET A 69 -9.80 9.98 -4.39
CA MET A 69 -9.72 9.40 -3.04
C MET A 69 -11.06 8.72 -2.65
N PRO A 70 -11.53 7.72 -3.41
CA PRO A 70 -12.81 7.06 -3.15
C PRO A 70 -12.88 6.35 -1.79
N HIS A 71 -11.75 6.13 -1.15
CA HIS A 71 -11.62 5.51 0.17
C HIS A 71 -11.87 6.47 1.36
N ILE A 72 -12.06 7.77 1.09
CA ILE A 72 -11.95 8.79 2.13
C ILE A 72 -13.07 8.73 3.18
N GLU A 73 -14.28 8.34 2.79
CA GLU A 73 -15.40 8.16 3.74
C GLU A 73 -15.11 7.04 4.72
N ASP A 74 -14.64 5.90 4.21
CA ASP A 74 -14.27 4.75 5.04
C ASP A 74 -13.15 5.11 6.02
N ASP A 75 -12.20 5.96 5.60
CA ASP A 75 -11.13 6.45 6.48
C ASP A 75 -11.67 7.38 7.56
N ILE A 76 -12.53 8.33 7.21
CA ILE A 76 -13.17 9.23 8.18
C ILE A 76 -13.98 8.43 9.20
N GLU A 77 -14.81 7.50 8.73
CA GLU A 77 -15.63 6.64 9.61
C GLU A 77 -14.75 5.84 10.57
N ARG A 78 -13.68 5.24 10.03
CA ARG A 78 -12.80 4.37 10.80
C ARG A 78 -11.97 5.09 11.84
N TYR A 79 -11.41 6.25 11.49
CA TYR A 79 -10.47 6.97 12.35
C TYR A 79 -11.17 8.04 13.21
N GLY A 80 -12.40 8.40 12.86
CA GLY A 80 -13.30 9.23 13.65
C GLY A 80 -12.66 10.54 14.08
N ALA A 81 -12.67 10.83 15.38
CA ALA A 81 -12.15 12.07 15.94
C ALA A 81 -10.66 12.36 15.65
N ARG A 82 -9.90 11.40 15.11
CA ARG A 82 -8.49 11.59 14.73
C ARG A 82 -8.30 12.01 13.28
N PHE A 83 -9.29 11.79 12.42
CA PHE A 83 -9.24 12.11 11.00
C PHE A 83 -10.65 12.34 10.49
N ASP A 84 -11.00 13.61 10.30
CA ASP A 84 -12.31 14.03 9.85
C ASP A 84 -12.26 14.68 8.46
N ILE A 85 -13.43 15.09 7.96
CA ILE A 85 -13.53 15.77 6.66
C ILE A 85 -12.73 17.09 6.63
N THR A 86 -12.53 17.76 7.78
CA THR A 86 -11.67 18.95 7.86
C THR A 86 -10.22 18.61 7.52
N ASN A 87 -9.71 17.50 8.05
CA ASN A 87 -8.36 17.03 7.73
C ASN A 87 -8.20 16.76 6.24
N VAL A 88 -9.20 16.16 5.59
CA VAL A 88 -9.19 15.88 4.14
C VAL A 88 -9.08 17.15 3.31
N TYR A 89 -9.92 18.15 3.59
CA TYR A 89 -9.93 19.40 2.83
C TYR A 89 -8.67 20.24 3.09
N ASN A 90 -8.13 20.23 4.31
CA ASN A 90 -6.83 20.82 4.60
C ASN A 90 -5.70 20.11 3.83
N PHE A 91 -5.75 18.78 3.76
CA PHE A 91 -4.80 18.02 2.94
C PHE A 91 -4.96 18.34 1.46
N LEU A 92 -6.18 18.45 0.92
CA LEU A 92 -6.40 18.78 -0.50
C LEU A 92 -5.79 20.13 -0.88
N GLU A 93 -5.96 21.13 -0.01
CA GLU A 93 -5.39 22.46 -0.18
C GLU A 93 -3.85 22.42 -0.13
N ASP A 94 -3.26 21.82 0.91
CA ASP A 94 -1.80 21.68 1.05
C ASP A 94 -1.20 20.81 -0.09
N PHE A 95 -1.92 19.79 -0.52
CA PHE A 95 -1.53 18.92 -1.62
C PHE A 95 -1.42 19.69 -2.94
N ALA A 96 -2.48 20.45 -3.28
CA ALA A 96 -2.55 21.21 -4.52
C ALA A 96 -1.55 22.38 -4.55
N ASN A 97 -1.30 23.01 -3.40
CA ASN A 97 -0.39 24.16 -3.32
C ASN A 97 1.09 23.75 -3.18
N HIS A 98 1.38 22.61 -2.54
CA HIS A 98 2.75 22.30 -2.10
C HIS A 98 3.18 20.86 -2.35
N ARG A 99 2.45 19.86 -1.83
CA ARG A 99 2.99 18.49 -1.73
C ARG A 99 3.29 17.85 -3.08
N VAL A 100 2.41 18.02 -4.07
CA VAL A 100 2.59 17.37 -5.38
C VAL A 100 3.81 17.90 -6.14
N TRP A 101 4.14 19.18 -5.95
CA TRP A 101 5.21 19.86 -6.68
C TRP A 101 6.62 19.50 -6.18
N SER A 102 6.72 19.04 -4.93
CA SER A 102 7.98 18.57 -4.34
C SER A 102 8.09 17.04 -4.30
N PHE A 103 7.12 16.33 -4.89
CA PHE A 103 7.03 14.88 -4.80
C PHE A 103 8.20 14.16 -5.45
N GLU A 104 8.57 14.58 -6.67
CA GLU A 104 9.68 14.02 -7.42
C GLU A 104 11.03 14.34 -6.74
N ASP A 105 11.22 15.54 -6.23
CA ASP A 105 12.43 15.90 -5.47
C ASP A 105 12.58 15.03 -4.20
N GLN A 106 11.48 14.72 -3.52
CA GLN A 106 11.49 13.92 -2.30
C GLN A 106 11.72 12.43 -2.56
N PHE A 107 11.04 11.87 -3.57
CA PHE A 107 10.94 10.41 -3.74
C PHE A 107 11.53 9.89 -5.06
N GLY A 108 11.84 10.76 -6.02
CA GLY A 108 12.34 10.38 -7.34
C GLY A 108 13.63 9.57 -7.29
N GLN A 109 14.51 9.89 -6.33
CA GLN A 109 15.77 9.19 -6.10
C GLN A 109 15.64 7.68 -5.81
N TYR A 110 14.46 7.19 -5.41
CA TYR A 110 14.26 5.78 -5.11
C TYR A 110 13.89 4.93 -6.34
N PHE A 111 13.61 5.56 -7.49
CA PHE A 111 13.04 4.89 -8.64
C PHE A 111 13.75 5.28 -9.94
N PRO A 112 13.99 4.34 -10.86
CA PRO A 112 14.47 4.67 -12.20
C PRO A 112 13.53 5.62 -12.97
N ASP A 113 12.21 5.43 -12.84
CA ASP A 113 11.19 6.30 -13.43
C ASP A 113 9.97 6.40 -12.52
N ILE A 114 9.95 7.45 -11.69
CA ILE A 114 8.84 7.73 -10.77
C ILE A 114 7.55 8.13 -11.51
N GLY A 115 7.64 8.69 -12.72
CA GLY A 115 6.48 9.13 -13.50
C GLY A 115 5.62 7.98 -14.02
N SER A 116 6.24 6.81 -14.21
CA SER A 116 5.55 5.57 -14.62
C SER A 116 4.78 4.85 -13.50
N LEU A 117 4.99 5.27 -12.25
CA LEU A 117 4.42 4.64 -11.06
C LEU A 117 3.08 5.28 -10.67
N ARG A 118 2.33 4.57 -9.80
CA ARG A 118 1.03 5.01 -9.31
C ARG A 118 1.04 5.21 -7.80
N PHE A 119 0.46 6.32 -7.37
CA PHE A 119 0.52 6.81 -6.00
C PHE A 119 -0.85 7.14 -5.45
N SER A 120 -0.99 7.03 -4.14
CA SER A 120 -2.16 7.49 -3.39
C SER A 120 -1.73 7.94 -2.01
N TYR A 121 -2.58 8.73 -1.36
CA TYR A 121 -2.38 9.17 0.02
C TYR A 121 -3.39 8.48 0.92
N PHE A 122 -2.95 8.01 2.07
CA PHE A 122 -3.82 7.39 3.06
C PHE A 122 -3.50 7.89 4.46
N TYR A 123 -4.54 8.05 5.28
CA TYR A 123 -4.35 8.46 6.65
C TYR A 123 -3.57 7.42 7.45
N SER A 124 -2.55 7.91 8.17
CA SER A 124 -1.76 7.12 9.08
C SER A 124 -1.06 8.01 10.10
N ARG A 125 -0.99 7.52 11.34
CA ARG A 125 -0.15 8.11 12.41
C ARG A 125 -0.32 9.63 12.58
N GLY A 126 -1.49 10.17 12.24
CA GLY A 126 -1.81 11.58 12.42
C GLY A 126 -1.74 12.43 11.14
N ASP A 127 -1.34 11.88 9.99
CA ASP A 127 -1.32 12.63 8.71
C ASP A 127 -1.67 11.74 7.50
N MET A 128 -1.90 12.38 6.36
CA MET A 128 -1.99 11.74 5.05
C MET A 128 -0.59 11.43 4.53
N GLU A 129 -0.26 10.14 4.50
CA GLU A 129 1.06 9.66 4.07
C GLU A 129 1.00 9.13 2.62
N PRO A 130 2.06 9.31 1.81
CA PRO A 130 2.11 8.84 0.44
C PRO A 130 2.48 7.35 0.34
N TYR A 131 1.84 6.66 -0.59
CA TYR A 131 2.08 5.25 -0.89
C TYR A 131 2.23 5.05 -2.40
N VAL A 132 3.08 4.10 -2.77
CA VAL A 132 3.24 3.60 -4.14
C VAL A 132 2.61 2.23 -4.28
N LEU A 133 1.91 1.99 -5.38
CA LEU A 133 1.36 0.68 -5.73
C LEU A 133 2.48 -0.25 -6.21
N LEU A 134 2.56 -1.45 -5.64
CA LEU A 134 3.53 -2.48 -6.02
C LEU A 134 2.97 -3.33 -7.16
N ASP A 135 2.71 -2.70 -8.30
CA ASP A 135 2.19 -3.34 -9.50
C ASP A 135 3.30 -3.87 -10.42
N GLU A 136 2.90 -4.34 -11.61
CA GLU A 136 3.81 -4.85 -12.62
C GLU A 136 4.82 -3.81 -13.10
N ASN A 137 4.44 -2.53 -13.21
CA ASN A 137 5.34 -1.47 -13.64
C ASN A 137 6.40 -1.20 -12.58
N TYR A 138 6.00 -1.15 -11.31
CA TYR A 138 6.94 -1.08 -10.18
C TYR A 138 7.92 -2.26 -10.20
N THR A 139 7.40 -3.48 -10.33
CA THR A 139 8.22 -4.69 -10.29
C THR A 139 9.21 -4.72 -11.46
N LYS A 140 8.73 -4.41 -12.68
CA LYS A 140 9.52 -4.51 -13.91
C LYS A 140 10.64 -3.47 -13.99
N GLN A 141 10.43 -2.25 -13.48
CA GLN A 141 11.49 -1.24 -13.53
C GLN A 141 12.66 -1.58 -12.59
N LEU A 142 12.39 -2.23 -11.46
CA LEU A 142 13.45 -2.62 -10.51
C LEU A 142 14.16 -3.90 -10.93
N TYR A 143 13.41 -4.91 -11.40
CA TYR A 143 13.97 -6.25 -11.62
C TYR A 143 14.09 -6.65 -13.10
N GLY A 144 13.60 -5.82 -14.03
CA GLY A 144 13.53 -6.14 -15.46
C GLY A 144 12.51 -7.22 -15.83
N SER A 145 11.89 -7.86 -14.83
CA SER A 145 10.96 -8.99 -14.97
C SER A 145 9.82 -8.88 -13.96
N THR A 146 8.67 -9.47 -14.30
CA THR A 146 7.54 -9.70 -13.37
C THR A 146 7.46 -11.16 -12.90
N ASP A 147 8.46 -11.97 -13.26
CA ASP A 147 8.62 -13.37 -12.89
C ASP A 147 9.91 -13.52 -12.08
N ASN A 148 9.82 -13.23 -10.78
CA ASN A 148 10.94 -13.20 -9.84
C ASN A 148 10.70 -14.25 -8.74
N VAL A 149 10.93 -15.53 -9.05
CA VAL A 149 10.59 -16.63 -8.13
C VAL A 149 11.67 -16.80 -7.07
N TYR A 150 11.30 -16.61 -5.80
CA TYR A 150 12.20 -16.79 -4.66
C TYR A 150 11.56 -17.66 -3.57
N THR A 151 12.41 -18.35 -2.81
CA THR A 151 11.98 -19.04 -1.58
C THR A 151 11.93 -18.02 -0.46
N VAL A 152 10.73 -17.75 0.07
CA VAL A 152 10.50 -16.78 1.14
C VAL A 152 9.71 -17.42 2.28
N LYS A 153 9.71 -16.78 3.43
CA LYS A 153 9.00 -17.23 4.63
C LYS A 153 7.89 -16.26 5.03
N HIS A 154 6.81 -16.79 5.59
CA HIS A 154 5.66 -16.00 6.04
C HIS A 154 5.10 -16.55 7.35
N TYR A 155 4.88 -15.66 8.33
CA TYR A 155 4.16 -16.01 9.55
C TYR A 155 2.67 -15.82 9.37
N THR A 156 1.89 -16.82 9.77
CA THR A 156 0.44 -16.80 9.60
C THR A 156 -0.28 -17.59 10.70
N THR A 157 -1.60 -17.57 10.62
CA THR A 157 -2.52 -18.39 11.43
C THR A 157 -3.06 -19.54 10.58
N GLU A 158 -3.78 -20.48 11.20
CA GLU A 158 -4.47 -21.56 10.47
C GLU A 158 -5.39 -21.03 9.36
N ALA A 159 -6.19 -20.00 9.66
CA ALA A 159 -7.05 -19.36 8.67
C ALA A 159 -6.25 -18.69 7.54
N GLY A 160 -5.08 -18.12 7.85
CA GLY A 160 -4.21 -17.52 6.84
C GLY A 160 -3.53 -18.56 5.95
N LEU A 161 -3.15 -19.72 6.49
CA LEU A 161 -2.69 -20.87 5.69
C LEU A 161 -3.77 -21.32 4.70
N GLN A 162 -5.00 -21.53 5.17
CA GLN A 162 -6.13 -21.93 4.32
C GLN A 162 -6.41 -20.91 3.20
N ASN A 163 -6.29 -19.62 3.49
CA ASN A 163 -6.45 -18.57 2.48
C ASN A 163 -5.35 -18.63 1.41
N ILE A 164 -4.10 -18.88 1.81
CA ILE A 164 -2.97 -19.03 0.89
C ILE A 164 -3.15 -20.28 0.02
N GLU A 165 -3.49 -21.42 0.61
CA GLU A 165 -3.78 -22.66 -0.12
C GLU A 165 -4.90 -22.46 -1.15
N SER A 166 -6.00 -21.83 -0.73
CA SER A 166 -7.13 -21.51 -1.60
C SER A 166 -6.73 -20.58 -2.76
N SER A 167 -5.90 -19.56 -2.50
CA SER A 167 -5.44 -18.65 -3.56
C SER A 167 -4.62 -19.36 -4.63
N ILE A 168 -3.75 -20.29 -4.23
CA ILE A 168 -2.91 -21.09 -5.12
C ILE A 168 -3.80 -22.05 -5.93
N GLN A 169 -4.72 -22.76 -5.28
CA GLN A 169 -5.59 -23.74 -5.94
C GLN A 169 -6.60 -23.09 -6.91
N THR A 170 -7.14 -21.93 -6.55
CA THR A 170 -8.18 -21.25 -7.34
C THR A 170 -7.63 -20.30 -8.41
N GLY A 171 -6.32 -20.03 -8.40
CA GLY A 171 -5.70 -19.07 -9.32
C GLY A 171 -6.17 -17.63 -9.06
N LYS A 172 -6.53 -17.29 -7.82
CA LYS A 172 -6.91 -15.94 -7.38
C LYS A 172 -5.78 -15.36 -6.51
N PRO A 173 -4.67 -14.94 -7.13
CA PRO A 173 -3.48 -14.54 -6.40
C PRO A 173 -3.70 -13.27 -5.58
N PHE A 174 -3.01 -13.20 -4.44
CA PHE A 174 -2.81 -11.97 -3.70
C PHE A 174 -1.39 -11.93 -3.14
N ASP A 175 -0.88 -10.71 -2.95
CA ASP A 175 0.47 -10.50 -2.43
C ASP A 175 0.46 -10.50 -0.90
N ILE A 176 1.45 -11.16 -0.32
CA ILE A 176 1.68 -11.22 1.13
C ILE A 176 3.05 -10.66 1.50
N SER A 177 3.16 -10.24 2.75
CA SER A 177 4.43 -9.81 3.35
C SER A 177 5.20 -11.04 3.83
N CYS A 178 6.43 -11.20 3.34
CA CYS A 178 7.33 -12.31 3.59
C CYS A 178 8.70 -11.80 4.02
N PHE A 179 9.62 -12.71 4.33
CA PHE A 179 11.00 -12.41 4.69
C PHE A 179 11.93 -13.58 4.33
N THR A 180 13.23 -13.34 4.17
CA THR A 180 14.24 -14.41 4.03
C THR A 180 15.07 -14.55 5.29
N ALA A 181 15.38 -13.44 5.95
CA ALA A 181 16.17 -13.38 7.17
C ALA A 181 15.29 -13.05 8.39
N MET A 182 15.58 -13.73 9.50
CA MET A 182 14.88 -13.55 10.77
C MET A 182 15.88 -13.15 11.85
N LYS A 183 15.96 -11.86 12.14
CA LYS A 183 16.87 -11.31 13.17
C LYS A 183 16.24 -11.23 14.57
N LYS A 184 14.91 -11.29 14.67
CA LYS A 184 14.14 -11.22 15.91
C LYS A 184 12.98 -12.22 15.88
N GLU A 185 12.36 -12.49 17.02
CA GLU A 185 11.13 -13.27 17.08
C GLU A 185 9.93 -12.48 16.56
N TYR A 186 9.00 -13.16 15.90
CA TYR A 186 7.83 -12.52 15.32
C TYR A 186 6.89 -12.02 16.42
N PHE A 187 6.52 -10.75 16.32
CA PHE A 187 5.88 -10.04 17.43
C PHE A 187 4.43 -10.49 17.69
N ASP A 188 3.71 -10.99 16.68
CA ASP A 188 2.33 -11.48 16.87
C ASP A 188 2.35 -12.97 17.26
N LYS A 189 2.16 -13.23 18.55
CA LYS A 189 2.08 -14.58 19.13
C LYS A 189 0.95 -15.44 18.53
N LYS A 190 -0.08 -14.83 17.93
CA LYS A 190 -1.15 -15.59 17.27
C LYS A 190 -0.72 -16.18 15.94
N SER A 191 0.32 -15.62 15.30
CA SER A 191 0.87 -16.13 14.04
C SER A 191 1.92 -17.20 14.34
N ASN A 192 1.43 -18.36 14.75
CA ASN A 192 2.26 -19.48 15.20
C ASN A 192 2.58 -20.49 14.08
N ILE A 193 2.12 -20.25 12.85
CA ILE A 193 2.48 -21.06 11.69
C ILE A 193 3.51 -20.31 10.86
N LEU A 194 4.65 -20.93 10.60
CA LEU A 194 5.67 -20.45 9.69
C LEU A 194 5.59 -21.24 8.39
N LEU A 195 5.30 -20.55 7.29
CA LEU A 195 5.31 -21.10 5.94
C LEU A 195 6.66 -20.81 5.29
N THR A 196 7.19 -21.81 4.57
CA THR A 196 8.21 -21.60 3.53
C THR A 196 7.51 -21.80 2.19
N ILE A 197 7.58 -20.80 1.32
CA ILE A 197 6.86 -20.78 0.05
C ILE A 197 7.80 -20.43 -1.10
N LYS A 198 7.51 -20.93 -2.30
CA LYS A 198 7.95 -20.24 -3.53
C LYS A 198 6.98 -19.11 -3.79
N GLY A 199 7.48 -17.89 -3.83
CA GLY A 199 6.71 -16.70 -4.12
C GLY A 199 7.26 -15.97 -5.34
N ASN A 200 6.38 -15.40 -6.16
CA ASN A 200 6.77 -14.44 -7.18
C ASN A 200 6.89 -13.05 -6.52
N VAL A 201 8.13 -12.59 -6.35
CA VAL A 201 8.45 -11.34 -5.65
C VAL A 201 8.10 -10.12 -6.50
N ARG A 202 7.35 -9.20 -5.88
CA ARG A 202 6.96 -7.89 -6.44
C ARG A 202 7.86 -6.76 -5.95
N ALA A 203 8.30 -6.85 -4.71
CA ALA A 203 9.20 -5.87 -4.10
C ALA A 203 9.99 -6.53 -2.97
N GLY A 204 11.28 -6.21 -2.85
CA GLY A 204 12.11 -6.55 -1.71
C GLY A 204 12.57 -5.29 -0.97
N PHE A 205 12.70 -5.39 0.35
CA PHE A 205 13.12 -4.30 1.23
C PHE A 205 14.14 -4.78 2.26
N ARG A 206 15.18 -3.98 2.51
CA ARG A 206 16.29 -4.27 3.44
C ARG A 206 15.87 -4.27 4.91
N SER A 207 14.72 -3.68 5.21
CA SER A 207 14.07 -3.58 6.51
C SER A 207 12.56 -3.75 6.38
N ASP A 208 11.84 -3.65 7.50
CA ASP A 208 10.39 -3.58 7.47
C ASP A 208 9.91 -2.40 6.62
N VAL A 209 8.86 -2.66 5.84
CA VAL A 209 8.14 -1.62 5.13
C VAL A 209 6.72 -1.57 5.65
N LYS A 210 6.18 -0.36 5.72
CA LYS A 210 4.77 -0.22 5.99
C LYS A 210 3.98 -0.48 4.73
N SER A 211 3.41 -1.68 4.61
CA SER A 211 2.61 -2.11 3.46
C SER A 211 1.18 -2.51 3.83
N PHE A 212 0.26 -2.42 2.87
CA PHE A 212 -1.12 -2.95 3.01
C PHE A 212 -1.62 -3.54 1.68
N ALA A 213 -2.65 -4.38 1.75
CA ALA A 213 -3.31 -4.97 0.58
C ALA A 213 -4.36 -4.03 -0.05
N VAL A 214 -4.45 -4.06 -1.37
CA VAL A 214 -5.49 -3.40 -2.16
C VAL A 214 -6.46 -4.42 -2.76
N ASP A 215 -7.61 -3.95 -3.25
CA ASP A 215 -8.76 -4.79 -3.66
C ASP A 215 -8.54 -5.63 -4.92
N ASN A 216 -7.46 -5.40 -5.65
CA ASN A 216 -7.05 -6.22 -6.79
C ASN A 216 -6.02 -7.32 -6.42
N GLY A 217 -5.74 -7.52 -5.13
CA GLY A 217 -4.78 -8.51 -4.65
C GLY A 217 -3.33 -8.02 -4.59
N ARG A 218 -3.02 -6.84 -5.12
CA ARG A 218 -1.69 -6.20 -4.97
C ARG A 218 -1.52 -5.62 -3.56
N ARG A 219 -0.32 -5.12 -3.30
CA ARG A 219 -0.02 -4.30 -2.12
C ARG A 219 0.50 -2.94 -2.52
N ALA A 220 0.44 -2.01 -1.58
CA ALA A 220 1.12 -0.73 -1.67
C ALA A 220 2.07 -0.56 -0.49
N CYS A 221 3.14 0.21 -0.67
CA CYS A 221 4.08 0.53 0.39
C CYS A 221 4.22 2.03 0.59
N ASN A 222 4.56 2.42 1.81
CA ASN A 222 4.69 3.80 2.22
C ASN A 222 6.03 4.39 1.79
N LEU A 223 6.03 5.54 1.10
CA LEU A 223 7.26 6.12 0.56
C LEU A 223 8.20 6.66 1.64
N PHE A 224 7.69 7.06 2.82
CA PHE A 224 8.55 7.48 3.94
C PHE A 224 9.36 6.34 4.55
N ARG A 225 9.14 5.09 4.11
CA ARG A 225 9.89 3.90 4.55
C ARG A 225 10.99 3.50 3.57
N LEU A 226 11.26 4.30 2.55
CA LEU A 226 12.27 3.98 1.54
C LEU A 226 13.67 4.48 1.90
N GLY A 227 13.80 5.40 2.86
CA GLY A 227 15.12 5.77 3.38
C GLY A 227 15.72 4.66 4.25
N TYR A 228 17.03 4.43 4.12
CA TYR A 228 17.79 3.46 4.89
C TYR A 228 19.06 4.09 5.49
N PRO A 229 19.58 3.60 6.64
CA PRO A 229 20.81 4.15 7.23
C PRO A 229 21.98 4.15 6.24
N GLY A 230 22.81 5.19 6.29
CA GLY A 230 24.00 5.30 5.43
C GLY A 230 23.75 5.97 4.07
N GLU A 231 22.69 6.77 3.94
CA GLU A 231 22.27 7.38 2.65
C GLU A 231 21.91 6.33 1.58
N GLU A 232 21.51 5.14 2.03
CA GLU A 232 21.07 4.06 1.17
C GLU A 232 19.54 4.03 1.02
N THR A 233 19.08 3.24 0.05
CA THR A 233 17.66 2.93 -0.13
C THR A 233 17.29 1.65 0.61
N ASN A 234 16.07 1.64 1.19
CA ASN A 234 15.48 0.45 1.79
C ASN A 234 15.01 -0.51 0.69
N ILE A 235 14.90 -0.08 -0.57
CA ILE A 235 14.55 -0.96 -1.69
C ILE A 235 15.72 -1.92 -1.95
N CYS A 236 15.41 -3.21 -2.08
CA CYS A 236 16.34 -4.19 -2.60
C CYS A 236 16.23 -4.21 -4.12
N GLU A 237 17.10 -3.47 -4.78
CA GLU A 237 17.22 -3.44 -6.25
C GLU A 237 17.72 -4.78 -6.82
N ASN A 238 18.56 -5.48 -6.04
CA ASN A 238 18.96 -6.86 -6.32
C ASN A 238 18.40 -7.78 -5.22
N LEU A 239 17.52 -8.70 -5.60
CA LEU A 239 16.87 -9.64 -4.69
C LEU A 239 17.85 -10.66 -4.06
N ASP A 240 19.00 -10.91 -4.68
CA ASP A 240 20.05 -11.81 -4.15
C ASP A 240 20.94 -11.12 -3.09
N GLY A 241 20.88 -9.79 -2.99
CA GLY A 241 21.74 -8.96 -2.13
C GLY A 241 20.99 -8.18 -1.05
N CYS A 242 19.82 -8.66 -0.62
CA CYS A 242 18.90 -7.94 0.25
C CYS A 242 19.14 -8.17 1.76
N GLU A 243 20.07 -9.03 2.13
CA GLU A 243 20.35 -9.38 3.53
C GLU A 243 21.44 -8.46 4.13
N ASP A 244 21.08 -7.20 4.39
CA ASP A 244 22.00 -6.24 5.02
C ASP A 244 21.73 -6.05 6.53
N ASN A 245 22.77 -5.61 7.25
CA ASN A 245 22.90 -5.58 8.71
C ASN A 245 22.79 -4.19 9.35
N ALA A 246 22.55 -3.13 8.59
CA ALA A 246 22.40 -1.79 9.17
C ALA A 246 21.18 -1.69 10.11
N THR A 247 20.16 -2.55 9.93
CA THR A 247 19.01 -2.63 10.84
C THR A 247 18.90 -3.99 11.54
N SER A 248 18.34 -3.95 12.76
CA SER A 248 18.06 -5.14 13.59
C SER A 248 16.67 -5.73 13.36
N ILE A 249 16.03 -5.36 12.25
CA ILE A 249 14.67 -5.75 11.88
C ILE A 249 14.76 -6.78 10.74
N TRP A 250 13.67 -7.47 10.47
CA TRP A 250 13.46 -8.34 9.31
C TRP A 250 13.69 -7.58 8.02
N ASN A 251 14.23 -8.24 7.00
CA ASN A 251 13.96 -7.80 5.64
C ASN A 251 12.50 -8.14 5.30
N GLU A 252 11.91 -7.40 4.36
CA GLU A 252 10.53 -7.63 3.93
C GLU A 252 10.47 -7.85 2.43
N TYR A 253 9.77 -8.90 2.01
CA TYR A 253 9.52 -9.22 0.62
C TYR A 253 8.01 -9.24 0.42
N ILE A 254 7.52 -8.51 -0.58
CA ILE A 254 6.15 -8.61 -1.03
C ILE A 254 6.10 -9.64 -2.15
N ALA A 255 5.38 -10.74 -1.95
CA ALA A 255 5.36 -11.85 -2.89
C ALA A 255 3.96 -12.42 -3.10
N THR A 256 3.65 -12.82 -4.33
CA THR A 256 2.50 -13.66 -4.67
C THR A 256 2.86 -15.12 -4.38
N PRO A 257 2.14 -15.85 -3.51
CA PRO A 257 2.40 -17.28 -3.29
C PRO A 257 2.17 -18.10 -4.55
N LEU A 258 3.11 -18.99 -4.89
CA LEU A 258 3.01 -19.93 -6.01
C LEU A 258 2.89 -21.37 -5.51
N GLU A 259 3.65 -21.71 -4.47
CA GLU A 259 3.74 -23.06 -3.92
C GLU A 259 4.10 -23.00 -2.43
N ILE A 260 3.45 -23.81 -1.59
CA ILE A 260 3.87 -24.02 -0.21
C ILE A 260 4.86 -25.19 -0.18
N ILE A 261 6.10 -24.89 0.20
CA ILE A 261 7.18 -25.88 0.31
C ILE A 261 7.12 -26.58 1.68
N LYS A 262 6.88 -25.81 2.75
CA LYS A 262 6.93 -26.32 4.12
C LYS A 262 5.98 -25.55 5.04
N VAL A 263 5.35 -26.27 5.97
CA VAL A 263 4.51 -25.73 7.03
C VAL A 263 5.11 -26.13 8.37
N GLU A 264 5.36 -25.17 9.25
CA GLU A 264 5.92 -25.39 10.59
C GLU A 264 5.02 -24.76 11.65
N VAL A 265 4.47 -25.59 12.55
CA VAL A 265 3.73 -25.10 13.71
C VAL A 265 4.70 -24.86 14.85
N LEU A 266 4.74 -23.63 15.33
CA LEU A 266 5.66 -23.18 16.36
C LEU A 266 4.98 -23.16 17.72
N ASN A 267 5.58 -23.85 18.68
CA ASN A 267 5.16 -23.77 20.08
C ASN A 267 5.81 -22.51 20.70
N ARG A 268 5.03 -21.45 20.90
CA ARG A 268 5.46 -20.14 21.41
C ARG A 268 4.61 -19.67 22.58
#